data_AF-A0A5N5CZD7-F1
#
_entry.id   AF-A0A5N5CZD7-F1
#
_cell.length_a   1.000
_cell.length_b   1.000
_cell.length_c   1.000
_cell.angle_alpha   90.00
_cell.angle_beta   90.00
_cell.angle_gamma   90.00
#
_symmetry.space_group_name_H-M   'P 1'
#
loop_
_entity.id
_entity.type
_entity.pdbx_description
1 polymer ?
#
loop_
_entity_poly.entity_id
_entity_poly.type
_entity_poly.pdbx_seq_one_letter_code
_entity_poly.pdbx_strand_id
1 'polypeptide(L)' 'MSQAYQPPPSGSGGGAGASSGVAFEDTTKPVAYLCGDCDAKVILRRGDQIMCRECGHRVLYKERTNRMVQFEAR' A
#
# COMPACT_ATOMS: atom_id res chain seq x y z
N MET A 1 -4.50 41.18 -30.58
CA MET A 1 -4.22 40.37 -29.37
C MET A 1 -5.39 39.41 -29.18
N SER A 2 -5.31 38.08 -29.17
CA SER A 2 -4.21 37.12 -29.05
C SER A 2 -4.70 35.74 -29.56
N GLN A 3 -3.87 35.05 -30.36
CA GLN A 3 -4.13 33.74 -30.98
C GLN A 3 -4.28 32.61 -29.95
N ALA A 4 -5.18 31.67 -30.25
CA ALA A 4 -5.32 30.39 -29.55
C ALA A 4 -4.18 29.43 -29.94
N TYR A 5 -3.53 28.84 -28.94
CA TYR A 5 -2.47 27.85 -29.12
C TYR A 5 -3.09 26.46 -29.29
N GLN A 6 -2.70 25.75 -30.37
CA GLN A 6 -3.15 24.39 -30.65
C GLN A 6 -1.93 23.46 -30.83
N PRO A 7 -1.74 22.45 -29.96
CA PRO A 7 -0.59 21.55 -30.03
C PRO A 7 -0.76 20.45 -31.11
N PRO A 8 0.36 19.90 -31.63
CA PRO A 8 0.39 19.04 -32.81
C PRO A 8 -0.10 17.60 -32.54
N PRO A 9 -0.70 16.91 -33.54
CA PRO A 9 -1.03 15.49 -33.43
C PRO A 9 0.23 14.66 -33.68
N SER A 10 0.77 14.03 -32.64
CA SER A 10 1.85 13.06 -32.78
C SER A 10 1.27 11.66 -33.00
N GLY A 11 1.27 11.26 -34.27
CA GLY A 11 1.72 9.97 -34.78
C GLY A 11 1.33 8.68 -34.04
N SER A 12 0.53 7.88 -34.72
CA SER A 12 0.47 6.43 -34.67
C SER A 12 1.87 5.76 -34.64
N GLY A 13 2.06 4.78 -33.75
CA GLY A 13 3.23 3.89 -33.78
C GLY A 13 3.11 2.78 -32.75
N GLY A 14 2.93 1.54 -33.24
CA GLY A 14 2.83 0.35 -32.40
C GLY A 14 4.09 0.07 -31.58
N GLY A 15 3.89 -0.44 -30.38
CA GLY A 15 4.93 -0.98 -29.51
C GLY A 15 4.30 -1.96 -28.55
N ALA A 16 4.41 -3.25 -28.85
CA ALA A 16 4.16 -4.33 -27.92
C ALA A 16 5.23 -4.29 -26.83
N GLY A 17 5.07 -3.38 -25.88
CA GLY A 17 5.81 -3.37 -24.63
C GLY A 17 5.05 -4.23 -23.65
N ALA A 18 5.50 -5.47 -23.44
CA ALA A 18 5.15 -6.26 -22.28
C ALA A 18 5.67 -5.51 -21.04
N SER A 19 4.89 -4.54 -20.57
CA SER A 19 5.07 -3.93 -19.27
C SER A 19 4.83 -5.03 -18.26
N SER A 20 5.94 -5.59 -17.78
CA SER A 20 6.00 -6.41 -16.59
C SER A 20 5.37 -5.58 -15.48
N GLY A 21 4.07 -5.77 -15.30
CA GLY A 21 3.29 -5.13 -14.26
C GLY A 21 3.87 -5.60 -12.94
N VAL A 22 4.69 -4.76 -12.33
CA VAL A 22 4.89 -4.79 -10.88
C VAL A 22 3.49 -4.64 -10.30
N ALA A 23 2.89 -5.76 -9.89
CA ALA A 23 1.57 -5.81 -9.31
C ALA A 23 1.58 -4.90 -8.09
N PHE A 24 1.03 -3.70 -8.27
CA PHE A 24 0.85 -2.73 -7.19
C PHE A 24 0.08 -3.47 -6.11
N GLU A 25 0.72 -3.58 -4.94
CA GLU A 25 0.26 -4.38 -3.82
C GLU A 25 -1.23 -4.15 -3.59
N ASP A 26 -2.00 -5.25 -3.64
CA ASP A 26 -3.44 -5.35 -3.51
C ASP A 26 -3.93 -4.54 -2.30
N THR A 27 -4.20 -3.24 -2.51
CA THR A 27 -4.51 -2.26 -1.46
C THR A 27 -5.83 -2.56 -0.74
N THR A 28 -6.55 -3.56 -1.24
CA THR A 28 -7.79 -4.17 -0.80
C THR A 28 -7.63 -5.18 0.33
N LYS A 29 -6.42 -5.71 0.59
CA LYS A 29 -6.24 -6.67 1.68
C LYS A 29 -6.25 -5.99 3.05
N PRO A 30 -7.11 -6.42 3.98
CA PRO A 30 -7.11 -5.87 5.33
C PRO A 30 -5.80 -6.22 6.04
N VAL A 31 -5.16 -5.22 6.65
CA VAL A 31 -3.88 -5.37 7.33
C VAL A 31 -4.16 -5.72 8.79
N ALA A 32 -3.47 -6.75 9.28
CA ALA A 32 -3.51 -7.12 10.68
C ALA A 32 -2.47 -6.34 11.49
N TYR A 33 -2.91 -5.84 12.63
CA TYR A 33 -2.13 -5.12 13.61
C TYR A 33 -2.18 -5.85 14.95
N LEU A 34 -1.18 -5.63 15.80
CA LEU A 34 -1.10 -6.15 17.16
C LEU A 34 -1.21 -4.97 18.12
N CYS A 35 -2.01 -5.09 19.18
CA CYS A 35 -2.05 -4.07 20.20
C CYS A 35 -0.78 -4.08 21.07
N GLY A 36 -0.27 -2.90 21.44
CA GLY A 36 0.94 -2.80 22.26
C GLY A 36 0.78 -3.25 23.72
N ASP A 37 -0.44 -3.27 24.27
CA ASP A 37 -0.67 -3.57 25.69
C ASP A 37 -1.28 -4.96 25.93
N CYS A 38 -2.13 -5.45 25.02
CA CYS A 38 -2.82 -6.73 25.17
C CYS A 38 -2.46 -7.77 24.11
N ASP A 39 -1.54 -7.45 23.19
CA ASP A 39 -1.10 -8.30 22.07
C ASP A 39 -2.23 -8.86 21.18
N ALA A 40 -3.45 -8.31 21.32
CA ALA A 40 -4.60 -8.75 20.56
C ALA A 40 -4.45 -8.40 19.08
N LYS A 41 -4.87 -9.33 18.22
CA LYS A 41 -4.85 -9.15 16.76
C LYS A 41 -6.05 -8.32 16.31
N VAL A 42 -5.79 -7.11 15.82
CA VAL A 42 -6.79 -6.17 15.33
C VAL A 42 -6.71 -6.07 13.82
N ILE A 43 -7.81 -6.36 13.12
CA ILE A 43 -7.91 -6.21 11.67
C ILE A 43 -8.53 -4.84 11.38
N LEU A 44 -7.78 -3.95 10.74
CA LEU A 44 -8.24 -2.59 10.41
C LEU A 44 -8.34 -2.41 8.90
N ARG A 45 -9.41 -1.74 8.46
CA ARG A 45 -9.58 -1.30 7.07
C ARG A 45 -9.12 0.15 6.91
N ARG A 46 -8.88 0.57 5.67
CA ARG A 46 -8.58 1.99 5.37
C ARG A 46 -9.78 2.85 5.78
N GLY A 47 -9.58 3.80 6.67
CA GLY A 47 -10.61 4.69 7.18
C GLY A 47 -11.26 4.27 8.52
N ASP A 48 -10.93 3.10 9.06
CA ASP A 48 -11.35 2.73 10.42
C ASP A 48 -10.61 3.56 11.49
N GLN A 49 -11.26 3.78 12.63
CA GLN A 49 -10.64 4.44 13.78
C GLN A 49 -9.58 3.52 14.41
N ILE A 50 -8.38 4.06 14.62
CA ILE A 50 -7.26 3.31 15.22
C ILE A 50 -7.47 3.09 16.73
N MET A 51 -8.12 1.97 17.07
CA MET A 51 -8.37 1.57 18.46
C MET A 51 -8.35 0.05 18.61
N CYS A 52 -7.75 -0.42 19.69
CA CYS A 52 -7.87 -1.78 20.20
C CYS A 52 -9.31 -2.05 20.69
N ARG A 53 -9.94 -3.13 20.21
CA ARG A 53 -11.34 -3.46 20.58
C ARG A 53 -11.49 -4.01 22.00
N GLU A 54 -10.43 -4.59 22.55
CA GLU A 54 -10.46 -5.23 23.87
C GLU A 54 -10.03 -4.27 24.99
N CYS A 55 -9.09 -3.39 24.68
CA CYS A 55 -8.39 -2.57 25.67
C CYS A 55 -8.58 -1.06 25.48
N GLY A 56 -9.11 -0.61 24.34
CA GLY A 56 -9.36 0.82 24.05
C GLY A 56 -8.12 1.67 23.76
N HIS A 57 -6.92 1.11 23.87
CA HIS A 57 -5.66 1.80 23.59
C HIS A 57 -5.50 2.02 22.07
N ARG A 58 -4.80 3.10 21.69
CA ARG A 58 -4.67 3.56 20.29
C ARG A 58 -3.33 3.20 19.63
N VAL A 59 -2.44 2.55 20.37
CA VAL A 59 -1.12 2.14 19.89
C VAL A 59 -1.21 0.72 19.37
N LEU A 60 -1.00 0.57 18.06
CA LEU A 60 -1.00 -0.71 17.37
C LEU A 60 0.27 -0.85 16.52
N TYR A 61 0.89 -2.01 16.55
CA TYR A 61 2.04 -2.39 15.75
C TYR A 61 1.61 -3.17 14.52
N LYS A 62 2.31 -3.02 13.39
CA LYS A 62 2.06 -3.84 12.20
C LYS A 62 2.60 -5.25 12.44
N GLU A 63 1.83 -6.27 12.06
CA GLU A 63 2.28 -7.67 12.17
C GLU A 63 3.54 -7.91 11.30
N ARG A 64 4.48 -8.72 11.81
CA ARG A 64 5.68 -9.12 11.07
C ARG A 64 5.28 -9.87 9.80
N THR A 65 6.03 -9.69 8.72
CA THR A 65 5.84 -10.48 7.51
C THR A 65 6.24 -11.94 7.74
N ASN A 66 5.44 -12.87 7.19
CA ASN A 66 5.79 -14.30 7.19
C ASN A 66 6.85 -14.67 6.13
N ARG A 67 7.34 -13.68 5.36
CA ARG A 67 8.35 -13.90 4.32
C ARG A 67 9.73 -14.04 4.98
N MET A 68 10.50 -15.03 4.55
CA MET A 68 11.91 -15.18 4.97
C MET A 68 12.70 -13.94 4.54
N VAL A 69 13.48 -13.42 5.47
CA VAL A 69 14.39 -12.28 5.26
C VAL A 69 15.82 -12.76 5.46
N GLN A 70 16.71 -12.44 4.52
CA GLN A 70 18.13 -12.77 4.57
C GLN A 70 18.92 -11.56 5.02
N PHE A 71 19.80 -11.74 6.00
CA PHE A 71 20.67 -10.70 6.54
C PHE A 71 22.14 -11.05 6.28
N GLU A 72 22.98 -10.02 6.09
CA GLU A 72 24.44 -10.18 6.06
C GLU A 72 25.03 -10.04 7.47
N ALA A 73 26.04 -10.84 7.80
CA ALA A 73 26.70 -10.83 9.12
C ALA A 73 27.84 -9.82 9.14
N ARG A 74 27.50 -8.53 9.05
CA ARG A 74 28.45 -7.41 9.18
C ARG A 74 28.50 -6.87 10.59
#